data_AF-A0A966XNZ9-F1
#
_entry.id   AF-A0A966XNZ9-F1
#
_cell.length_a   1.000
_cell.length_b   1.000
_cell.length_c   1.000
_cell.angle_alpha   90.00
_cell.angle_beta   90.00
_cell.angle_gamma   90.00
#
_symmetry.space_group_name_H-M   'P 1'
#
loop_
_entity.id
_entity.type
_entity.pdbx_description
1 polymer ?
#
loop_
_entity_poly.entity_id
_entity_poly.type
_entity_poly.pdbx_seq_one_letter_code
_entity_poly.pdbx_strand_id
1 'polypeptide(L)'
;YVSSKDQSINKLITDRTLVKFKKLPDELINKYVEKENASDCAGGFKIESLGPLLMEYVSMRDPYALQGLPIMQLIRALEEIGISPM
;
A
#
# COMPACT_ATOMS: atom_id res chain seq x y z
N TYR A 1 17.47 40.66 11.06
CA TYR A 1 16.23 39.90 11.32
C TYR A 1 15.60 39.55 9.98
N VAL A 2 16.06 38.45 9.36
CA VAL A 2 15.51 37.99 8.07
C VAL A 2 14.27 37.15 8.40
N SER A 3 13.13 37.58 7.87
CA SER A 3 11.87 36.85 7.89
C SER A 3 12.01 35.60 7.00
N SER A 4 12.21 34.45 7.62
CA SER A 4 12.21 33.15 6.93
C SER A 4 10.75 32.72 6.76
N LYS A 5 10.23 32.82 5.54
CA LYS A 5 8.92 32.24 5.18
C LYS A 5 8.94 30.75 5.49
N ASP A 6 8.05 30.32 6.38
CA ASP A 6 7.72 28.91 6.58
C ASP A 6 6.95 28.44 5.34
N GLN A 7 7.68 28.02 4.32
CA GLN A 7 7.11 27.62 3.04
C GLN A 7 6.76 26.14 3.13
N SER A 8 5.53 25.85 3.60
CA SER A 8 5.01 24.48 3.68
C SER A 8 5.15 23.76 2.34
N ILE A 9 5.95 22.69 2.30
CA ILE A 9 6.10 21.88 1.11
C ILE A 9 4.92 20.90 1.03
N ASN A 10 4.09 21.04 0.00
CA ASN A 10 2.96 20.15 -0.26
C ASN A 10 3.22 19.39 -1.56
N LYS A 11 3.50 18.09 -1.46
CA LYS A 11 3.69 17.21 -2.63
C LYS A 11 2.66 16.09 -2.62
N LEU A 12 1.90 15.97 -3.70
CA LEU A 12 0.95 14.88 -3.92
C LEU A 12 1.61 13.77 -4.73
N ILE A 13 1.50 12.54 -4.25
CA ILE A 13 2.01 11.33 -4.88
C ILE A 13 0.84 10.36 -5.02
N THR A 14 0.78 9.65 -6.14
CA THR A 14 -0.27 8.64 -6.36
C THR A 14 0.34 7.37 -6.90
N ASP A 15 0.06 6.25 -6.23
CA ASP A 15 0.36 4.93 -6.75
C ASP A 15 -0.88 4.19 -7.23
N ARG A 16 -0.69 3.24 -8.14
CA ARG A 16 -1.74 2.33 -8.57
C ARG A 16 -1.22 0.90 -8.48
N THR A 17 -1.88 0.12 -7.63
CA THR A 17 -1.76 -1.34 -7.60
C THR A 17 -3.02 -1.97 -8.17
N LEU A 18 -2.84 -2.94 -9.07
CA LEU A 18 -3.92 -3.74 -9.65
C LEU A 18 -3.85 -5.15 -9.09
N VAL A 19 -4.92 -5.60 -8.44
CA VAL A 19 -5.08 -6.95 -7.91
C VAL A 19 -6.17 -7.66 -8.71
N LYS A 20 -5.89 -8.86 -9.21
CA LYS A 20 -6.92 -9.76 -9.76
C LYS A 20 -7.15 -10.91 -8.79
N PHE A 21 -8.40 -11.08 -8.38
CA PHE A 21 -8.84 -12.19 -7.54
C PHE A 21 -9.17 -13.42 -8.37
N LYS A 22 -8.95 -14.61 -7.80
CA LYS A 22 -9.44 -15.86 -8.35
C LYS A 22 -10.96 -15.91 -8.23
N LYS A 23 -11.60 -16.77 -9.04
CA LYS A 23 -12.95 -17.26 -8.72
C LYS A 23 -12.82 -18.28 -7.58
N LEU A 24 -13.33 -17.94 -6.40
CA LEU A 24 -13.22 -18.77 -5.20
C LEU A 24 -14.60 -19.29 -4.79
N PRO A 25 -14.70 -20.54 -4.32
CA PRO A 25 -15.92 -21.02 -3.69
C PRO A 25 -16.08 -20.39 -2.30
N ASP A 26 -17.33 -20.21 -1.85
CA ASP A 26 -17.67 -19.60 -0.56
C ASP A 26 -16.98 -20.29 0.63
N GLU A 27 -16.79 -21.61 0.57
CA GLU A 27 -16.09 -22.37 1.61
C GLU A 27 -14.66 -21.84 1.86
N LEU A 28 -13.94 -21.48 0.79
CA LEU A 28 -12.56 -21.00 0.88
C LEU A 28 -12.53 -19.56 1.40
N ILE A 29 -13.51 -18.74 0.99
CA ILE A 29 -13.69 -17.38 1.49
C ILE A 29 -14.00 -17.38 2.99
N ASN A 30 -14.91 -18.24 3.45
CA ASN A 30 -15.26 -18.37 4.87
C ASN A 30 -14.05 -18.82 5.71
N LYS A 31 -13.32 -19.84 5.24
CA LYS A 31 -12.07 -20.28 5.89
C LYS A 31 -11.02 -19.19 5.96
N TYR A 32 -10.95 -18.31 4.94
CA TYR A 32 -10.06 -17.16 4.97
C TYR A 32 -10.49 -16.17 6.06
N VAL A 33 -11.78 -15.78 6.10
CA VAL A 33 -12.33 -14.83 7.08
C VAL A 33 -12.16 -15.34 8.52
N GLU A 34 -12.34 -16.64 8.75
CA GLU A 34 -12.13 -17.26 10.06
C GLU A 34 -10.66 -17.23 10.53
N LYS A 35 -9.72 -17.35 9.59
CA LYS A 35 -8.28 -17.49 9.89
C LYS A 35 -7.53 -16.16 9.86
N GLU A 36 -7.95 -15.23 9.03
CA GLU A 36 -7.32 -13.92 8.85
C GLU A 36 -8.29 -12.82 9.27
N ASN A 37 -8.02 -12.20 10.41
CA ASN A 37 -8.76 -11.00 10.80
C ASN A 37 -8.27 -9.81 9.96
N ALA A 38 -8.91 -9.60 8.81
CA ALA A 38 -8.67 -8.47 7.91
C ALA A 38 -9.85 -7.48 7.89
N SER A 39 -10.64 -7.44 8.98
CA SER A 39 -11.82 -6.57 9.08
C SER A 39 -11.50 -5.07 9.13
N ASP A 40 -10.26 -4.74 9.48
CA ASP A 40 -9.68 -3.39 9.49
C ASP A 40 -9.01 -3.00 8.16
N CYS A 41 -8.92 -3.94 7.21
CA CYS A 41 -8.24 -3.74 5.94
C CYS A 41 -9.23 -3.36 4.83
N ALA A 42 -8.89 -2.35 4.03
CA ALA A 42 -9.65 -2.03 2.83
C ALA A 42 -9.67 -3.23 1.87
N GLY A 43 -10.86 -3.66 1.45
CA GLY A 43 -11.04 -4.85 0.61
C GLY A 43 -10.99 -6.18 1.38
N GLY A 44 -10.81 -6.15 2.71
CA GLY A 44 -10.95 -7.34 3.55
C GLY A 44 -9.85 -8.38 3.36
N PHE A 45 -8.66 -7.99 2.90
CA PHE A 45 -7.53 -8.90 2.77
C PHE A 45 -6.19 -8.30 3.19
N LYS A 46 -5.23 -9.17 3.53
CA LYS A 46 -3.84 -8.80 3.81
C LYS A 46 -2.88 -9.45 2.82
N ILE A 47 -2.22 -8.66 1.98
CA ILE A 47 -1.31 -9.19 0.96
C ILE A 47 -0.07 -9.86 1.57
N GLU A 48 0.34 -9.42 2.76
CA GLU A 48 1.50 -9.92 3.49
C GLU A 48 1.26 -11.25 4.21
N SER A 49 0.00 -11.71 4.28
CA SER A 49 -0.37 -12.93 5.01
C SER A 49 -1.14 -13.90 4.10
N LEU A 50 -2.40 -14.22 4.38
CA LEU A 50 -3.17 -15.20 3.60
C LEU A 50 -3.73 -14.65 2.28
N GLY A 51 -3.64 -13.34 2.02
CA GLY A 51 -4.17 -12.69 0.82
C GLY A 51 -3.72 -13.30 -0.52
N PRO A 52 -2.45 -13.70 -0.72
CA PRO A 52 -2.01 -14.34 -1.96
C PRO A 52 -2.75 -15.63 -2.31
N LEU A 53 -3.37 -16.31 -1.34
CA LEU A 53 -4.22 -17.46 -1.61
C LEU A 53 -5.45 -17.08 -2.45
N LEU A 54 -5.93 -15.84 -2.29
CA LEU A 54 -7.13 -15.32 -2.95
C LEU A 54 -6.86 -14.77 -4.37
N MET A 55 -5.60 -14.48 -4.70
CA MET A 55 -5.23 -13.65 -5.86
C MET A 55 -4.67 -14.45 -7.02
N GLU A 56 -5.10 -14.15 -8.24
CA GLU A 56 -4.52 -14.67 -9.48
C GLU A 56 -3.22 -13.95 -9.84
N TYR A 57 -3.21 -12.62 -9.72
CA TYR A 57 -1.99 -11.82 -9.87
C TYR A 57 -2.11 -10.48 -9.14
N VAL A 58 -0.94 -9.87 -8.90
CA VAL A 58 -0.83 -8.48 -8.48
C VAL A 58 0.18 -7.77 -9.37
N SER A 59 -0.18 -6.58 -9.86
CA SER A 59 0.68 -5.71 -10.66
C SER A 59 0.83 -4.38 -9.93
N MET A 60 2.05 -4.06 -9.55
CA MET A 60 2.39 -2.92 -8.70
C MET A 60 3.76 -2.36 -9.11
N ARG A 61 3.95 -1.04 -8.92
CA ARG A 61 5.26 -0.40 -9.09
C ARG A 61 6.05 -0.33 -7.79
N ASP A 62 5.34 -0.26 -6.68
CA ASP A 62 5.91 -0.17 -5.34
C ASP A 62 5.25 -1.24 -4.45
N PRO A 63 6.02 -2.18 -3.88
CA PRO A 63 5.47 -3.29 -3.12
C PRO A 63 4.75 -2.89 -1.84
N TYR A 64 5.08 -1.72 -1.28
CA TYR A 64 4.47 -1.22 -0.06
C TYR A 64 3.20 -0.42 -0.32
N ALA A 65 2.93 -0.06 -1.58
CA ALA A 65 1.74 0.70 -1.94
C ALA A 65 0.44 -0.02 -1.56
N LEU A 66 0.37 -1.34 -1.78
CA LEU A 66 -0.84 -2.09 -1.44
C LEU A 66 -1.02 -2.28 0.07
N GLN A 67 0.08 -2.29 0.84
CA GLN A 67 0.01 -2.30 2.30
C GLN A 67 -0.46 -0.95 2.87
N GLY A 68 -0.35 0.12 2.09
CA GLY A 68 -0.95 1.42 2.40
C GLY A 68 -0.01 2.62 2.26
N LEU A 69 1.28 2.41 1.99
CA LEU A 69 2.25 3.50 1.83
C LEU A 69 3.28 3.17 0.75
N PRO A 70 3.33 3.88 -0.39
CA PRO A 70 4.32 3.64 -1.43
C PRO A 70 5.70 4.15 -1.01
N ILE A 71 6.46 3.32 -0.29
CA ILE A 71 7.74 3.66 0.35
C ILE A 71 8.79 4.10 -0.67
N MET A 72 8.91 3.44 -1.82
CA MET A 72 9.89 3.82 -2.85
C MET A 72 9.58 5.20 -3.42
N GLN A 73 8.30 5.54 -3.59
CA GLN A 73 7.92 6.89 -4.04
C GLN A 73 8.07 7.92 -2.94
N LEU A 74 7.79 7.55 -1.69
CA LEU A 74 8.01 8.41 -0.53
C LEU A 74 9.49 8.78 -0.38
N ILE A 75 10.40 7.80 -0.46
CA ILE A 75 11.85 8.04 -0.39
C ILE A 75 12.29 9.05 -1.45
N ARG A 76 11.89 8.85 -2.72
CA ARG A 76 12.19 9.80 -3.81
C ARG A 76 11.67 11.20 -3.51
N ALA A 77 10.47 11.30 -2.95
CA ALA A 77 9.89 12.59 -2.60
C ALA A 77 10.60 13.29 -1.43
N LEU A 78 11.12 12.52 -0.47
CA LEU A 78 11.94 13.05 0.63
C LEU A 78 13.31 13.53 0.11
N GLU A 79 13.95 12.76 -0.77
CA GLU A 79 15.22 13.14 -1.38
C GLU A 79 15.11 14.45 -2.18
N GLU A 80 14.02 14.64 -2.93
CA GLU A 80 13.75 15.86 -3.69
C GLU A 80 13.61 17.12 -2.81
N ILE A 81 13.29 16.97 -1.53
CA ILE A 81 13.20 18.08 -0.57
C ILE A 81 14.43 18.18 0.33
N GLY A 82 15.50 17.45 -0.01
CA GLY A 82 16.78 17.48 0.70
C GLY A 82 16.82 16.64 1.98
N ILE A 83 15.85 15.74 2.18
CA ILE A 83 15.83 14.81 3.30
C ILE A 83 16.45 13.48 2.84
N SER A 84 17.63 13.17 3.36
CA SER A 84 18.29 11.88 3.13
C SER A 84 17.58 10.77 3.90
N PRO A 85 17.34 9.60 3.29
CA PRO A 85 16.85 8.42 4.00
C PRO A 85 17.95 7.75 4.86
N MET A 86 19.20 8.19 4.75
CA MET A 86 20.40 7.71 5.47
C MET A 86 21.11 8.83 6.22
#